data_AF-A0A146K262-F1
#
_entry.id   AF-A0A146K262-F1
#
_cell.length_a   1.000
_cell.length_b   1.000
_cell.length_c   1.000
_cell.angle_alpha   90.00
_cell.angle_beta   90.00
_cell.angle_gamma   90.00
#
_symmetry.space_group_name_H-M   'P 1'
#
loop_
_entity.id
_entity.type
_entity.pdbx_description
1 polymer ?
#
loop_
_entity_poly.entity_id
_entity_poly.type
_entity_poly.pdbx_seq_one_letter_code
_entity_poly.pdbx_strand_id
1 'polypeptide(L)'
;HQEMKLHKKEFNPISNTEMLKILITKNKQLSQKEISETNDEVKFEQRLFTYLKNNSFADLSKIDKIEASIDNINYISKLEKLQIKNQHPINECLLYNLLVNYTAFSDQQIEDMLNIFTNE
;
A
#
# COMPACT_ATOMS: atom_id res chain seq x y z
N HIS A 1 2.76 36.38 -12.02
CA HIS A 1 2.75 34.92 -11.96
C HIS A 1 3.86 34.45 -11.02
N GLN A 2 3.52 33.85 -9.89
CA GLN A 2 4.53 33.18 -9.04
C GLN A 2 4.74 31.76 -9.57
N GLU A 3 5.96 31.45 -9.99
CA GLU A 3 6.36 30.08 -10.33
C GLU A 3 6.42 29.23 -9.06
N MET A 4 5.77 28.08 -9.10
CA MET A 4 5.80 27.12 -8.00
C MET A 4 7.20 26.49 -7.93
N LYS A 5 8.00 26.83 -6.91
CA LYS A 5 9.29 26.17 -6.68
C LYS A 5 9.07 24.82 -6.01
N LEU A 6 9.41 23.74 -6.73
CA LEU A 6 9.49 22.39 -6.17
C LEU A 6 10.67 22.30 -5.20
N HIS A 7 10.38 22.41 -3.90
CA HIS A 7 11.34 22.07 -2.87
C HIS A 7 11.51 20.55 -2.83
N LYS A 8 12.76 20.05 -2.74
CA LYS A 8 13.02 18.63 -2.48
C LYS A 8 12.34 18.25 -1.17
N LYS A 9 11.20 17.56 -1.27
CA LYS A 9 10.53 16.92 -0.15
C LYS A 9 11.20 15.58 0.12
N GLU A 10 11.23 15.20 1.38
CA GLU A 10 11.55 13.83 1.79
C GLU A 10 10.58 12.86 1.13
N PHE A 11 11.13 11.79 0.55
CA PHE A 11 10.35 10.74 -0.08
C PHE A 11 9.88 9.77 1.00
N ASN A 12 8.61 9.89 1.38
CA ASN A 12 7.93 8.98 2.30
C ASN A 12 6.87 8.22 1.49
N PRO A 13 7.15 6.98 1.04
CA PRO A 13 6.18 6.20 0.30
C PRO A 13 5.01 5.81 1.20
N ILE A 14 3.82 5.73 0.62
CA ILE A 14 2.60 5.24 1.25
C ILE A 14 2.12 3.97 0.53
N SER A 15 1.56 3.03 1.28
CA SER A 15 0.99 1.80 0.72
C SER A 15 -0.31 2.06 -0.03
N ASN A 16 -0.71 1.11 -0.87
CA ASN A 16 -2.00 1.09 -1.55
C ASN A 16 -3.15 1.12 -0.55
N THR A 17 -2.99 0.45 0.60
CA THR A 17 -3.96 0.44 1.70
C THR A 17 -4.06 1.82 2.35
N GLU A 18 -2.93 2.47 2.64
CA GLU A 18 -2.91 3.83 3.19
C GLU A 18 -3.60 4.81 2.25
N MET A 19 -3.31 4.74 0.95
CA MET A 19 -3.99 5.55 -0.07
C MET A 19 -5.50 5.25 -0.11
N LEU A 20 -5.91 3.99 -0.03
CA LEU A 20 -7.32 3.61 0.01
C LEU A 20 -8.04 4.20 1.23
N LYS A 21 -7.42 4.16 2.42
CA LYS A 21 -7.97 4.79 3.64
C LYS A 21 -8.13 6.31 3.50
N ILE A 22 -7.17 6.97 2.86
CA ILE A 22 -7.24 8.41 2.55
C ILE A 22 -8.44 8.68 1.63
N LEU A 23 -8.61 7.92 0.56
CA LEU A 23 -9.73 8.09 -0.38
C LEU A 23 -11.09 7.77 0.26
N ILE A 24 -11.20 6.75 1.10
CA ILE A 24 -12.42 6.45 1.89
C ILE A 24 -12.79 7.65 2.75
N THR A 25 -11.80 8.22 3.44
CA THR A 25 -12.01 9.37 4.34
C THR A 25 -12.45 10.60 3.55
N LYS A 26 -11.81 10.88 2.40
CA LYS A 26 -12.19 11.98 1.50
C LYS A 26 -13.61 11.79 0.94
N ASN A 27 -13.96 10.60 0.47
CA ASN A 27 -15.29 10.32 -0.07
C ASN A 27 -16.42 10.46 0.97
N LYS A 28 -16.19 10.05 2.23
CA LYS A 28 -17.15 10.27 3.34
C LYS A 28 -17.39 11.76 3.61
N GLN A 29 -16.39 12.60 3.41
CA GLN A 29 -16.51 14.07 3.56
C GLN A 29 -17.22 14.71 2.37
N LEU A 30 -17.04 14.16 1.16
CA LEU A 30 -17.66 14.66 -0.07
C LEU A 30 -19.14 14.29 -0.20
N SER A 31 -19.62 13.18 0.38
CA SER A 31 -21.06 12.85 0.42
C SER A 31 -21.92 13.87 1.18
N GLN A 32 -21.32 14.91 1.77
CA GLN A 32 -22.00 16.04 2.42
C GLN A 32 -22.00 17.33 1.59
N LYS A 33 -21.36 17.36 0.41
CA LYS A 33 -21.35 18.50 -0.52
C LYS A 33 -21.65 17.99 -1.93
N GLU A 34 -22.67 18.53 -2.58
CA GLU A 34 -23.03 18.16 -3.95
C GLU A 34 -21.80 18.19 -4.87
N ILE A 35 -21.38 17.01 -5.33
CA ILE A 35 -20.21 16.82 -6.19
C ILE A 35 -20.67 17.04 -7.62
N SER A 36 -20.18 18.09 -8.31
CA SER A 36 -20.42 18.21 -9.75
C SER A 36 -19.57 17.18 -10.49
N GLU A 37 -20.21 16.34 -11.31
CA GLU A 37 -19.60 15.25 -12.10
C GLU A 37 -18.60 15.73 -13.19
N THR A 38 -18.35 17.03 -13.27
CA THR A 38 -17.49 17.69 -14.25
C THR A 38 -16.04 17.90 -13.79
N ASN A 39 -15.70 17.56 -12.54
CA ASN A 39 -14.33 17.72 -12.04
C ASN A 39 -13.46 16.50 -12.38
N ASP A 40 -12.43 16.68 -13.21
CA ASP A 40 -11.49 15.63 -13.61
C ASP A 40 -10.71 15.04 -12.42
N GLU A 41 -10.48 15.82 -11.36
CA GLU A 41 -9.88 15.34 -10.10
C GLU A 41 -10.77 14.25 -9.47
N VAL A 42 -12.08 14.50 -9.38
CA VAL A 42 -13.04 13.56 -8.80
C VAL A 42 -13.08 12.26 -9.62
N LYS A 43 -13.06 12.37 -10.96
CA LYS A 43 -13.03 11.17 -11.83
C LYS A 43 -11.76 10.36 -11.62
N PHE A 44 -10.61 11.01 -11.48
CA PHE A 44 -9.35 10.33 -11.21
C PHE A 44 -9.38 9.62 -9.86
N GLU A 45 -9.86 10.29 -8.81
CA GLU A 45 -9.96 9.71 -7.47
C GLU A 45 -10.92 8.53 -7.41
N GLN A 46 -12.05 8.59 -8.11
CA GLN A 46 -12.98 7.46 -8.22
C GLN A 46 -12.35 6.27 -8.95
N ARG A 47 -11.59 6.52 -10.03
CA ARG A 47 -10.86 5.46 -10.75
C ARG A 47 -9.78 4.83 -9.87
N LEU A 48 -9.00 5.65 -9.16
CA LEU A 48 -7.97 5.19 -8.24
C LEU A 48 -8.57 4.39 -7.08
N PHE A 49 -9.68 4.88 -6.52
CA PHE A 49 -10.42 4.17 -5.48
C PHE A 49 -10.89 2.79 -5.95
N THR A 50 -11.52 2.71 -7.13
CA THR A 50 -11.97 1.43 -7.71
C THR A 50 -10.80 0.49 -7.95
N TYR A 51 -9.69 0.99 -8.49
CA TYR A 51 -8.48 0.19 -8.70
C TYR A 51 -7.95 -0.36 -7.36
N LEU A 52 -7.77 0.50 -6.37
CA LEU A 52 -7.23 0.10 -5.06
C LEU A 52 -8.16 -0.85 -4.33
N LYS A 53 -9.48 -0.63 -4.37
CA LYS A 53 -10.47 -1.51 -3.75
C LYS A 53 -10.49 -2.91 -4.38
N ASN A 54 -10.27 -3.01 -5.69
CA ASN A 54 -10.26 -4.29 -6.39
C ASN A 54 -8.94 -5.06 -6.21
N ASN A 55 -7.86 -4.36 -5.88
CA ASN A 55 -6.53 -4.94 -5.67
C ASN A 55 -6.10 -4.94 -4.19
N SER A 56 -6.94 -4.45 -3.28
CA SER A 56 -6.66 -4.45 -1.85
C SER A 56 -6.84 -5.84 -1.28
N PHE A 57 -6.12 -6.12 -0.19
CA PHE A 57 -6.40 -7.26 0.66
C PHE A 57 -7.91 -7.31 1.01
N ALA A 58 -8.51 -8.50 0.89
CA ALA A 58 -9.95 -8.68 1.02
C ALA A 58 -10.49 -8.27 2.41
N ASP A 59 -9.63 -8.31 3.44
CA ASP A 59 -9.98 -7.97 4.81
C ASP A 59 -9.21 -6.73 5.33
N LEU A 60 -9.81 -5.56 5.13
CA LEU A 60 -9.30 -4.29 5.65
C LEU A 60 -9.26 -4.23 7.20
N SER A 61 -9.90 -5.17 7.91
CA SER A 61 -9.85 -5.18 9.39
C SER A 61 -8.55 -5.80 9.93
N LYS A 62 -7.93 -6.69 9.15
CA LYS A 62 -6.65 -7.35 9.47
C LYS A 62 -5.44 -6.61 8.91
N ILE A 63 -5.67 -5.77 7.90
CA ILE A 63 -4.59 -5.12 7.16
C ILE A 63 -3.66 -4.28 8.03
N ASP A 64 -4.19 -3.63 9.08
CA ASP A 64 -3.39 -2.81 10.00
C ASP A 64 -2.36 -3.65 10.76
N LYS A 65 -2.76 -4.86 11.17
CA LYS A 65 -1.87 -5.80 11.86
C LYS A 65 -0.82 -6.36 10.90
N ILE A 66 -1.24 -6.73 9.70
CA ILE A 66 -0.35 -7.21 8.63
C ILE A 66 0.71 -6.15 8.31
N GLU A 67 0.30 -4.90 8.07
CA GLU A 67 1.23 -3.81 7.77
C GLU A 67 2.19 -3.54 8.92
N ALA A 68 1.72 -3.59 10.17
CA ALA A 68 2.57 -3.46 11.35
C ALA A 68 3.58 -4.61 11.48
N SER A 69 3.17 -5.84 11.22
CA SER A 69 4.08 -7.01 11.20
C SER A 69 5.17 -6.87 10.14
N ILE A 70 4.82 -6.37 8.94
CA ILE A 70 5.80 -6.09 7.87
C ILE A 70 6.76 -4.97 8.28
N ASP A 71 6.26 -3.93 8.96
CA ASP A 71 7.10 -2.84 9.44
C ASP A 71 8.15 -3.29 10.46
N ASN A 72 7.85 -4.33 11.23
CA ASN A 72 8.77 -4.91 12.22
C ASN A 72 9.88 -5.78 11.62
N ILE A 73 9.85 -6.08 10.31
CA ILE A 73 10.91 -6.85 9.64
C ILE A 73 12.15 -5.97 9.47
N ASN A 74 13.22 -6.23 10.21
CA ASN A 74 14.40 -5.34 10.21
C ASN A 74 15.45 -5.69 9.15
N TYR A 75 15.32 -6.82 8.46
CA TYR A 75 16.31 -7.30 7.49
C TYR A 75 15.95 -7.00 6.02
N ILE A 76 14.82 -6.34 5.74
CA ILE A 76 14.43 -5.90 4.40
C ILE A 76 14.33 -4.37 4.31
N SER A 77 14.50 -3.81 3.11
CA SER A 77 14.45 -2.37 2.88
C SER A 77 13.03 -1.80 2.98
N LYS A 78 12.93 -0.47 3.17
CA LYS A 78 11.64 0.24 3.16
C LYS A 78 10.84 0.03 1.85
N LEU A 79 11.53 -0.08 0.72
CA LEU A 79 10.87 -0.31 -0.57
C LEU A 79 10.38 -1.75 -0.71
N GLU A 80 11.13 -2.74 -0.23
CA GLU A 80 10.68 -4.14 -0.19
C GLU A 80 9.48 -4.30 0.74
N LYS A 81 9.49 -3.66 1.92
CA LYS A 81 8.31 -3.58 2.79
C LYS A 81 7.09 -3.04 2.06
N LEU A 82 7.27 -1.93 1.32
CA LEU A 82 6.20 -1.33 0.54
C LEU A 82 5.66 -2.28 -0.53
N GLN A 83 6.53 -2.98 -1.26
CA GLN A 83 6.12 -3.96 -2.27
C GLN A 83 5.34 -5.11 -1.65
N ILE A 84 5.81 -5.67 -0.53
CA ILE A 84 5.14 -6.74 0.21
C ILE A 84 3.77 -6.28 0.73
N LYS A 85 3.68 -5.07 1.29
CA LYS A 85 2.42 -4.44 1.71
C LYS A 85 1.43 -4.25 0.57
N ASN A 86 1.91 -4.02 -0.66
CA ASN A 86 1.04 -3.74 -1.80
C ASN A 86 0.59 -4.99 -2.56
N GLN A 87 1.38 -6.07 -2.51
CA GLN A 87 1.18 -7.26 -3.35
C GLN A 87 0.73 -8.49 -2.55
N HIS A 88 0.83 -8.48 -1.22
CA HIS A 88 0.36 -9.53 -0.32
C HIS A 88 0.78 -10.95 -0.77
N PRO A 89 2.09 -11.24 -0.88
CA PRO A 89 2.57 -12.50 -1.43
C PRO A 89 2.11 -13.70 -0.59
N ILE A 90 1.31 -14.58 -1.20
CA ILE A 90 0.79 -15.81 -0.55
C ILE A 90 1.69 -17.04 -0.72
N ASN A 91 2.78 -16.91 -1.47
CA ASN A 91 3.74 -17.98 -1.71
C ASN A 91 5.14 -17.43 -2.00
N GLU A 92 6.13 -18.30 -1.90
CA GLU A 92 7.55 -17.97 -2.10
C GLU A 92 7.82 -17.34 -3.47
N CYS A 93 7.25 -17.88 -4.54
CA CYS A 93 7.47 -17.39 -5.90
C CYS A 93 7.06 -15.91 -6.04
N LEU A 94 5.91 -15.53 -5.48
CA LEU A 94 5.48 -14.14 -5.44
C LEU A 94 6.41 -13.30 -4.57
N LEU A 95 6.79 -13.79 -3.38
CA LEU A 95 7.68 -13.06 -2.48
C LEU A 95 9.06 -12.81 -3.10
N TYR A 96 9.65 -13.79 -3.79
CA TYR A 96 10.95 -13.65 -4.46
C TYR A 96 10.94 -12.57 -5.54
N ASN A 97 9.80 -12.34 -6.22
CA ASN A 97 9.66 -11.27 -7.20
C ASN A 97 9.64 -9.86 -6.57
N LEU A 98 9.39 -9.75 -5.27
CA LEU A 98 9.31 -8.46 -4.55
C LEU A 98 10.61 -8.09 -3.84
N LEU A 99 11.52 -9.06 -3.67
CA LEU A 99 12.79 -8.92 -2.99
C LEU A 99 13.91 -8.69 -4.00
N VAL A 100 14.77 -7.69 -3.75
CA VAL A 100 15.83 -7.33 -4.71
C VAL A 100 16.92 -8.40 -4.77
N ASN A 101 17.23 -9.02 -3.63
CA ASN A 101 18.19 -10.13 -3.55
C ASN A 101 17.66 -11.23 -2.64
N TYR A 102 16.64 -11.96 -3.12
CA TYR A 102 15.98 -12.99 -2.31
C TYR A 102 16.94 -14.09 -1.81
N THR A 103 18.04 -14.35 -2.54
CA THR A 103 19.06 -15.34 -2.14
C THR A 103 19.88 -14.94 -0.91
N ALA A 104 19.78 -13.69 -0.45
CA ALA A 104 20.44 -13.21 0.75
C ALA A 104 19.69 -13.55 2.05
N PHE A 105 18.45 -14.04 1.96
CA PHE A 105 17.63 -14.39 3.12
C PHE A 105 17.69 -15.89 3.40
N SER A 106 17.65 -16.27 4.67
CA SER A 106 17.49 -17.67 5.06
C SER A 106 16.07 -18.16 4.80
N ASP A 107 15.89 -19.47 4.63
CA ASP A 107 14.57 -20.08 4.48
C ASP A 107 13.62 -19.68 5.62
N GLN A 108 14.13 -19.59 6.86
CA GLN A 108 13.37 -19.09 8.01
C GLN A 108 12.87 -17.66 7.82
N GLN A 109 13.69 -16.76 7.27
CA GLN A 109 13.26 -15.37 7.01
C GLN A 109 12.20 -15.30 5.91
N ILE A 110 12.31 -16.15 4.89
CA ILE A 110 11.28 -16.29 3.84
C ILE A 110 9.97 -16.80 4.46
N GLU A 111 10.06 -17.82 5.31
CA GLU A 111 8.90 -18.38 6.00
C GLU A 111 8.24 -17.36 6.93
N ASP A 112 9.02 -16.62 7.72
CA ASP A 112 8.54 -15.55 8.61
C ASP A 112 7.74 -14.48 7.81
N MET A 113 8.24 -14.09 6.63
CA MET A 113 7.56 -13.12 5.76
C MET A 113 6.23 -13.64 5.22
N LEU A 114 6.16 -14.91 4.84
CA LEU A 114 4.92 -15.54 4.34
C LEU A 114 3.91 -15.77 5.47
N ASN A 115 4.40 -16.13 6.65
CA ASN A 115 3.59 -16.42 7.84
C ASN A 115 2.80 -15.21 8.35
N ILE A 116 3.18 -14.00 7.97
CA ILE A 116 2.40 -12.78 8.26
C ILE A 116 1.01 -12.82 7.61
N PHE A 117 0.89 -13.41 6.41
CA PHE A 117 -0.36 -13.42 5.65
C PHE A 117 -1.27 -14.62 5.96
N THR A 118 -0.72 -15.68 6.58
CA THR A 118 -1.44 -16.92 6.89
C THR A 118 -1.97 -16.96 8.32
N ASN A 119 -1.26 -16.31 9.27
CA ASN A 119 -1.57 -16.39 10.70
C ASN A 119 -2.48 -15.27 11.24
N GLU A 120 -2.71 -14.21 10.45
CA GLU A 120 -3.58 -13.08 10.81
C GLU A 120 -4.98 -13.17 10.18
#